data_AF-A0A955UAY9-F1
#
_entry.id   AF-A0A955UAY9-F1
#
_cell.length_a   1.000
_cell.length_b   1.000
_cell.length_c   1.000
_cell.angle_alpha   90.00
_cell.angle_beta   90.00
_cell.angle_gamma   90.00
#
_symmetry.space_group_name_H-M   'P 1'
#
loop_
_entity.id
_entity.type
_entity.pdbx_description
1 polymer ?
#
loop_
_entity_poly.entity_id
_entity_poly.type
_entity_poly.pdbx_seq_one_letter_code
_entity_poly.pdbx_strand_id
1 'polypeptide(L)'
;MNRLHNAWNGAFNFSSLAGMLYLGVKGFQAAHHHAPNTDGRERYVYFAFPHIAIDENGTFGNCRRTGRQVLSQACGALSPRPLSRRSQPGTEPRRRGAKPPKATPVWKIWIRRNSRLGHFDQSHPTYHQRRS
;
A
#
# COMPACT_ATOMS: atom_id res chain seq x y z
N MET A 1 2.64 10.20 7.04
CA MET A 1 1.51 10.34 7.98
C MET A 1 1.70 11.48 8.98
N ASN A 2 2.85 11.58 9.67
CA ASN A 2 3.08 12.57 10.74
C ASN A 2 2.84 14.04 10.32
N ARG A 3 3.14 14.42 9.08
CA ARG A 3 2.87 15.79 8.59
C ARG A 3 1.38 16.15 8.60
N LEU A 4 0.50 15.21 8.22
CA LEU A 4 -0.95 15.42 8.26
C LEU A 4 -1.47 15.45 9.70
N HIS A 5 -0.95 14.59 10.57
CA HIS A 5 -1.36 14.59 11.97
C HIS A 5 -1.00 15.92 12.66
N ASN A 6 0.17 16.49 12.35
CA ASN A 6 0.61 17.75 12.94
C ASN A 6 -0.16 18.95 12.40
N ALA A 7 -0.48 18.98 11.10
CA ALA A 7 -1.21 20.10 10.51
C ALA A 7 -2.72 20.12 10.89
N TRP A 8 -3.31 18.95 11.18
CA TRP A 8 -4.73 18.84 11.58
C TRP A 8 -4.93 18.43 13.04
N ASN A 9 -3.88 18.54 13.86
CA ASN A 9 -3.90 18.32 15.32
C ASN A 9 -4.63 17.03 15.77
N GLY A 10 -4.37 15.91 15.09
CA GLY A 10 -4.96 14.60 15.41
C GLY A 10 -5.96 14.07 14.38
N ALA A 11 -5.48 13.73 13.18
CA ALA A 11 -6.31 13.11 12.15
C ALA A 11 -6.73 11.68 12.52
N PHE A 12 -7.98 11.31 12.26
CA PHE A 12 -8.47 9.94 12.42
C PHE A 12 -7.77 9.02 11.41
N ASN A 13 -7.11 7.96 11.89
CA ASN A 13 -6.23 7.15 11.06
C ASN A 13 -6.95 5.91 10.49
N PHE A 14 -7.17 5.90 9.17
CA PHE A 14 -7.73 4.78 8.40
C PHE A 14 -6.67 3.84 7.80
N SER A 15 -5.41 3.91 8.26
CA SER A 15 -4.30 3.15 7.67
C SER A 15 -4.59 1.67 7.67
N SER A 16 -4.40 1.06 6.51
CA SER A 16 -4.54 -0.37 6.37
C SER A 16 -3.68 -0.90 5.23
N LEU A 17 -3.71 -2.21 5.02
CA LEU A 17 -2.90 -2.87 4.00
C LEU A 17 -3.18 -2.28 2.61
N ALA A 18 -2.12 -1.93 1.87
CA ALA A 18 -2.19 -1.28 0.55
C ALA A 18 -2.93 0.08 0.52
N GLY A 19 -3.18 0.72 1.66
CA GLY A 19 -3.96 1.97 1.71
C GLY A 19 -5.46 1.74 1.50
N MET A 20 -5.94 0.51 1.64
CA MET A 20 -7.37 0.18 1.50
C MET A 20 -8.19 0.71 2.68
N LEU A 21 -9.50 0.76 2.53
CA LEU A 21 -10.42 1.21 3.59
C LEU A 21 -11.19 0.04 4.20
N TYR A 22 -10.49 -0.81 4.97
CA TYR A 22 -11.12 -2.02 5.55
C TYR A 22 -12.07 -1.75 6.72
N LEU A 23 -11.96 -0.59 7.38
CA LEU A 23 -12.85 -0.20 8.47
C LEU A 23 -14.32 -0.05 8.01
N GLY A 24 -14.53 0.13 6.70
CA GLY A 24 -15.85 0.18 6.09
C GLY A 24 -16.73 1.32 6.62
N VAL A 25 -18.03 1.21 6.38
CA VAL A 25 -19.02 2.25 6.75
C VAL A 25 -19.00 2.55 8.26
N LYS A 26 -18.82 1.53 9.09
CA LYS A 26 -18.73 1.69 10.55
C LYS A 26 -17.52 2.51 10.98
N GLY A 27 -16.38 2.34 10.31
CA GLY A 27 -15.20 3.20 10.55
C GLY A 27 -15.44 4.66 10.22
N PHE A 28 -16.14 4.93 9.11
CA PHE A 28 -16.52 6.30 8.74
C PHE A 28 -17.50 6.91 9.74
N GLN A 29 -18.52 6.16 10.17
CA GLN A 29 -19.44 6.61 11.22
C GLN A 29 -18.69 6.95 12.52
N ALA A 30 -17.75 6.10 12.94
CA ALA A 30 -16.93 6.40 14.11
C ALA A 30 -16.14 7.70 13.95
N ALA A 31 -15.49 7.91 12.79
CA ALA A 31 -14.76 9.16 12.53
C ALA A 31 -15.67 10.40 12.50
N HIS A 32 -16.91 10.27 12.02
CA HIS A 32 -17.92 11.33 12.05
C HIS A 32 -18.29 11.72 13.47
N HIS A 33 -18.58 10.74 14.33
CA HIS A 33 -18.93 10.99 15.73
C HIS A 33 -17.82 11.64 16.56
N HIS A 34 -16.56 11.59 16.09
CA HIS A 34 -15.43 12.23 16.76
C HIS A 34 -15.03 13.57 16.14
N ALA A 35 -15.71 14.03 15.09
CA ALA A 35 -15.38 15.33 14.51
C ALA A 35 -15.91 16.48 15.37
N PRO A 36 -15.11 17.54 15.55
CA PRO A 36 -15.59 18.76 16.21
C PRO A 36 -16.74 19.38 15.42
N ASN A 37 -17.77 19.80 16.15
CA ASN A 37 -18.83 20.63 15.61
C ASN A 37 -18.49 22.10 15.90
N THR A 38 -18.16 22.86 14.84
CA THR A 38 -17.89 24.29 14.93
C THR A 38 -18.98 25.03 14.16
N ASP A 39 -19.65 25.99 14.81
CA ASP A 39 -20.77 26.75 14.24
C ASP A 39 -21.95 25.90 13.75
N GLY A 40 -22.23 24.80 14.44
CA GLY A 40 -23.31 23.87 14.08
C GLY A 40 -22.98 23.01 12.84
N ARG A 41 -21.72 23.01 12.37
CA ARG A 41 -21.28 22.25 11.20
C ARG A 41 -20.08 21.36 11.52
N GLU A 42 -20.16 20.13 11.06
CA GLU A 42 -19.03 19.20 11.01
C GLU A 42 -18.35 19.30 9.64
N ARG A 43 -17.01 19.27 9.61
CA ARG A 43 -16.22 19.37 8.37
C ARG A 43 -15.23 18.21 8.28
N TYR A 44 -15.18 17.59 7.12
CA TYR A 44 -14.41 16.38 6.89
C TYR A 44 -13.50 16.52 5.67
N VAL A 45 -12.26 16.04 5.79
CA VAL A 45 -11.32 15.89 4.68
C VAL A 45 -10.73 14.48 4.74
N TYR A 46 -10.84 13.73 3.65
CA TYR A 46 -10.32 12.37 3.57
C TYR A 46 -9.11 12.30 2.66
N PHE A 47 -8.05 11.69 3.16
CA PHE A 47 -6.82 11.43 2.42
C PHE A 47 -6.62 9.91 2.29
N ALA A 48 -6.67 9.40 1.06
CA ALA A 48 -6.46 7.99 0.76
C ALA A 48 -5.32 7.84 -0.25
N PHE A 49 -4.21 7.24 0.19
CA PHE A 49 -3.02 7.07 -0.63
C PHE A 49 -2.49 5.64 -0.53
N PRO A 50 -2.38 4.89 -1.64
CA PRO A 50 -1.44 3.79 -1.69
C PRO A 50 0.00 4.35 -1.62
N HIS A 51 0.99 3.51 -1.34
CA HIS A 51 2.38 3.91 -1.40
C HIS A 51 3.20 2.97 -2.28
N ILE A 52 4.22 3.52 -2.92
CA ILE A 52 5.23 2.78 -3.67
C ILE A 52 6.60 3.38 -3.34
N ALA A 53 7.63 2.54 -3.24
CA ALA A 53 9.01 3.00 -3.15
C ALA A 53 9.67 3.01 -4.53
N ILE A 54 10.65 3.89 -4.68
CA ILE A 54 11.51 3.98 -5.85
C ILE A 54 12.94 3.90 -5.30
N ASP A 55 13.75 3.00 -5.82
CA ASP A 55 15.14 2.86 -5.37
C ASP A 55 16.09 3.86 -6.06
N GLU A 56 17.35 3.85 -5.63
CA GLU A 56 18.44 4.68 -6.16
C GLU A 56 18.68 4.52 -7.68
N ASN A 57 18.22 3.42 -8.27
CA ASN A 57 18.33 3.14 -9.70
C ASN A 57 17.03 3.49 -10.46
N GLY A 58 16.04 4.08 -9.78
CA GLY A 58 14.72 4.38 -10.36
C GLY A 58 13.80 3.16 -10.45
N THR A 59 14.13 2.03 -9.83
CA THR A 59 13.28 0.83 -9.87
C THR A 59 12.12 0.95 -8.90
N PHE A 60 10.91 0.85 -9.43
CA PHE A 60 9.67 0.87 -8.65
C PHE A 60 9.51 -0.38 -7.78
N GLY A 61 8.94 -0.20 -6.58
CA GLY A 61 8.62 -1.25 -5.63
C GLY A 61 9.77 -1.64 -4.71
N ASN A 62 11.02 -1.30 -5.05
CA ASN A 62 12.18 -1.60 -4.23
C ASN A 62 12.37 -0.59 -3.09
N CYS A 63 12.70 -1.10 -1.91
CA CYS A 63 12.91 -0.27 -0.73
C CYS A 63 14.10 -0.80 0.09
N ARG A 64 15.16 0.02 0.17
CA ARG A 64 16.28 -0.18 1.09
C ARG A 64 15.83 0.21 2.50
N ARG A 65 15.95 -0.71 3.45
CA ARG A 65 15.59 -0.48 4.87
C ARG A 65 16.82 -0.61 5.72
N THR A 66 17.05 0.35 6.59
CA THR A 66 18.18 0.35 7.53
C THR A 66 18.21 -0.97 8.31
N GLY A 67 19.39 -1.59 8.40
CA GLY A 67 19.58 -2.87 9.08
C GLY A 67 19.17 -4.11 8.27
N ARG A 68 18.72 -3.98 7.01
CA ARG A 68 18.52 -5.12 6.11
C ARG A 68 19.61 -5.23 5.05
N GLN A 69 20.20 -6.42 5.00
CA GLN A 69 21.20 -6.80 3.99
C GLN A 69 20.61 -6.86 2.58
N VAL A 70 19.32 -7.20 2.46
CA VAL A 70 18.63 -7.40 1.17
C VAL A 70 17.56 -6.33 0.95
N LEU A 71 17.44 -5.86 -0.29
CA LEU A 71 16.36 -4.95 -0.71
C LEU A 71 14.99 -5.55 -0.39
N SER A 72 14.13 -4.76 0.24
CA SER A 72 12.76 -5.15 0.54
C SER A 72 11.77 -4.55 -0.46
N GLN A 73 10.46 -4.73 -0.23
CA GLN A 73 9.41 -4.20 -1.09
C GLN A 73 8.56 -3.14 -0.38
N ALA A 74 8.07 -2.18 -1.14
CA ALA A 74 7.05 -1.24 -0.71
C ALA A 74 6.23 -0.75 -1.93
N CYS A 75 4.91 -0.99 -1.99
CA CYS A 75 4.09 -1.67 -1.00
C CYS A 75 4.14 -3.19 -1.15
N GLY A 76 4.59 -3.90 -0.12
CA GLY A 76 4.62 -5.38 -0.13
C GLY A 76 3.24 -6.04 -0.25
N ALA A 77 2.16 -5.28 -0.10
CA ALA A 77 0.81 -5.75 -0.34
C ALA A 77 0.30 -5.55 -1.77
N LEU A 78 0.83 -4.55 -2.48
CA LEU A 78 0.52 -4.33 -3.89
C LEU A 78 1.46 -5.10 -4.81
N SER A 79 2.68 -5.35 -4.34
CA SER A 79 3.69 -6.15 -5.03
C SER A 79 3.65 -7.59 -4.50
N PRO A 80 2.91 -8.51 -5.14
CA PRO A 80 3.15 -9.93 -4.90
C PRO A 80 4.62 -10.23 -5.20
N ARG A 81 5.24 -11.13 -4.41
CA ARG A 81 6.64 -11.55 -4.63
C ARG A 81 6.86 -11.81 -6.13
N PRO A 82 7.70 -11.03 -6.83
CA PRO A 82 7.99 -11.33 -8.22
C PRO A 82 8.74 -12.67 -8.29
N LEU A 83 8.35 -13.52 -9.24
CA LEU A 83 8.97 -14.84 -9.49
C LEU A 83 10.50 -14.75 -9.67
N SER A 84 11.01 -13.60 -10.13
CA SER A 84 12.43 -13.30 -10.29
C SER A 84 13.25 -13.23 -9.00
N ARG A 85 12.61 -13.11 -7.82
CA ARG A 85 13.29 -13.17 -6.51
C ARG A 85 13.47 -14.60 -5.98
N ARG A 86 13.02 -15.63 -6.70
CA ARG A 86 13.35 -17.03 -6.35
C ARG A 86 14.86 -17.31 -6.49
N SER A 87 15.55 -16.50 -7.29
CA SER A 87 16.94 -16.67 -7.70
C SER A 87 17.94 -15.84 -6.89
N GLN A 88 17.50 -15.00 -5.93
CA GLN A 88 18.45 -14.23 -5.12
C GLN A 88 19.03 -15.07 -3.97
N PRO A 89 20.36 -15.04 -3.74
CA PRO A 89 20.99 -15.76 -2.64
C PRO A 89 20.52 -15.20 -1.29
N GLY A 90 20.04 -16.08 -0.40
CA GLY A 90 19.54 -15.74 0.93
C GLY A 90 18.02 -15.93 1.14
N THR A 91 17.25 -16.24 0.09
CA THR A 91 15.89 -16.76 0.28
C THR A 91 15.94 -18.27 0.48
N GLU A 92 15.76 -18.75 1.71
CA GLU A 92 15.58 -20.18 1.95
C GLU A 92 14.42 -20.69 1.06
N PRO A 93 14.65 -21.71 0.22
CA PRO A 93 13.60 -22.25 -0.61
C PRO A 93 12.46 -22.73 0.29
N ARG A 94 11.24 -22.29 -0.02
CA ARG A 94 10.03 -22.81 0.64
C ARG A 94 10.09 -24.34 0.59
N ARG A 95 10.18 -24.99 1.77
CA ARG A 95 10.26 -26.45 1.88
C ARG A 95 9.19 -27.09 1.00
N ARG A 96 9.61 -27.99 0.10
CA ARG A 96 8.70 -28.76 -0.77
C ARG A 96 7.65 -29.43 0.13
N GLY A 97 6.37 -29.17 -0.13
CA GLY A 97 5.25 -29.68 0.68
C GLY A 97 4.70 -28.75 1.77
N ALA A 98 5.32 -27.59 2.04
CA ALA A 98 4.68 -26.59 2.89
C ALA A 98 3.34 -26.18 2.25
N LYS A 99 2.24 -26.17 3.02
CA LYS A 99 0.97 -25.58 2.56
C LYS A 99 1.12 -24.06 2.53
N PRO A 100 0.54 -23.35 1.53
CA PRO A 100 0.62 -21.90 1.53
C PRO A 100 -0.08 -21.39 2.80
N PRO A 101 0.45 -20.36 3.47
CA PRO A 101 -0.28 -19.76 4.57
C PRO A 101 -1.68 -19.41 4.06
N LYS A 102 -2.72 -19.81 4.81
CA LYS A 102 -4.10 -19.50 4.42
C LYS A 102 -4.18 -17.98 4.25
N ALA A 103 -4.65 -17.53 3.08
CA ALA A 103 -4.80 -16.10 2.81
C ALA A 103 -5.68 -15.47 3.90
N THR A 104 -5.20 -14.39 4.51
CA THR A 104 -5.96 -13.67 5.53
C THR A 104 -7.22 -13.04 4.91
N PRO A 105 -8.29 -12.79 5.68
CA PRO A 105 -9.50 -12.16 5.16
C PRO A 105 -9.22 -10.84 4.42
N VAL A 106 -8.30 -10.03 4.96
CA VAL A 106 -7.84 -8.76 4.39
C VAL A 106 -7.22 -8.94 2.99
N TRP A 107 -6.37 -9.96 2.84
CA TRP A 107 -5.74 -10.30 1.57
C TRP A 107 -6.75 -10.78 0.52
N LYS A 108 -7.72 -11.59 0.93
CA LYS A 108 -8.79 -12.07 0.04
C LYS A 108 -9.66 -10.92 -0.48
N ILE A 109 -10.00 -9.96 0.39
CA ILE A 109 -10.76 -8.76 0.01
C ILE A 109 -9.96 -7.93 -1.00
N TRP A 110 -8.65 -7.77 -0.78
CA TRP A 110 -7.76 -7.07 -1.70
C TRP A 110 -7.77 -7.70 -3.10
N ILE A 111 -7.51 -9.02 -3.19
CA ILE A 111 -7.51 -9.75 -4.46
C ILE A 111 -8.84 -9.56 -5.19
N ARG A 112 -9.98 -9.76 -4.50
CA ARG A 112 -11.32 -9.65 -5.10
C ARG A 112 -11.61 -8.26 -5.65
N ARG A 113 -11.12 -7.21 -4.98
CA ARG A 113 -11.35 -5.81 -5.41
C ARG A 113 -10.45 -5.43 -6.59
N ASN A 114 -9.18 -5.84 -6.55
CA ASN A 114 -8.20 -5.42 -7.56
C ASN A 114 -8.13 -6.34 -8.77
N SER A 115 -8.64 -7.58 -8.70
CA SER A 115 -8.78 -8.44 -9.88
C SER A 115 -9.71 -7.86 -10.95
N ARG A 116 -10.61 -6.94 -10.57
CA ARG A 116 -11.51 -6.22 -11.50
C ARG A 116 -10.86 -5.00 -12.15
N LEU A 117 -9.78 -4.47 -11.56
CA LEU A 117 -9.06 -3.30 -12.08
C LEU A 117 -8.00 -3.67 -13.14
N GLY A 118 -7.75 -4.98 -13.36
CA GLY A 118 -6.81 -5.47 -14.38
C GLY A 118 -7.22 -5.23 -15.83
N HIS A 119 -8.39 -4.62 -16.08
CA HIS A 119 -8.79 -4.11 -17.39
C HIS A 119 -8.43 -2.62 -17.61
N PHE A 120 -7.67 -2.00 -16.70
CA PHE A 120 -7.17 -0.64 -16.88
C PHE A 120 -5.86 -0.66 -17.69
N ASP A 121 -6.00 -0.21 -18.93
CA ASP A 121 -5.03 0.10 -20.00
C ASP A 121 -3.53 -0.13 -19.69
N GLN A 122 -2.91 -1.06 -20.44
CA GLN A 122 -1.47 -1.28 -20.52
C GLN A 122 -0.79 -0.42 -21.61
N SER A 123 -1.39 0.70 -22.02
CA SER A 123 -0.71 1.64 -22.92
C SER A 123 0.43 2.34 -22.16
N HIS A 124 1.64 1.81 -22.35
CA HIS A 124 2.88 2.44 -21.94
C HIS A 124 3.03 3.82 -22.62
N PRO A 125 3.24 4.93 -21.89
CA PRO A 125 3.99 6.04 -22.44
C PRO A 125 5.48 5.69 -22.29
N THR A 126 6.12 5.34 -23.40
CA THR A 126 7.58 5.35 -23.51
C THR A 126 8.08 6.73 -23.09
N TYR A 127 8.72 6.81 -21.92
CA TYR A 127 9.43 8.00 -21.49
C TYR A 127 10.66 8.14 -22.38
N HIS A 128 10.50 8.81 -23.52
CA HIS A 128 11.61 9.18 -24.39
C HIS A 128 12.53 10.13 -23.62
N GLN A 129 13.69 9.58 -23.26
CA GLN A 129 14.86 10.27 -22.77
C GLN A 129 15.33 11.25 -23.86
N ARG A 130 14.87 12.51 -23.85
CA ARG A 130 15.52 13.57 -24.62
C ARG A 130 16.85 13.85 -23.93
N ARG A 131 17.92 13.35 -24.53
CA ARG A 131 19.28 13.86 -24.32
C ARG A 131 19.29 15.33 -24.71
N SER A 132 19.86 16.15 -23.82
CA SER A 132 20.31 17.53 -24.03
C SER A 132 21.19 17.66 -25.26
#